data_AF-A0A7K2S969-F1
#
_entry.id   AF-A0A7K2S969-F1
#
_cell.length_a   1.000
_cell.length_b   1.000
_cell.length_c   1.000
_cell.angle_alpha   90.00
_cell.angle_beta   90.00
_cell.angle_gamma   90.00
#
_symmetry.space_group_name_H-M   'P 1'
#
loop_
_entity.id
_entity.type
_entity.pdbx_description
1 polymer ?
#
loop_
_entity_poly.entity_id
_entity_poly.type
_entity_poly.pdbx_seq_one_letter_code
_entity_poly.pdbx_strand_id
1 'polypeptide(L)'
;MPDVWENTRSRWESVRHAVDGGPAAGVVAATLHGRPGLSVNPIAVTGEAGVGKSVLYDALTQSIRTGDHDSSRSPDIEKHATVLRFGSRRTRAAVTVIPGQLSTQREKALQDTMRGDASPHGIVHVVAWGHNRIWQRASQRDVHAALAADGDVDQEAVRNWHRRKEVADFRLLVDEIIEGQAAQRLRWLIVAVSKCDLYWDRLDEARDYYIPGQAPRESPFALLMRDLENETSLRLSVLPMVSRLMRHQYLPGLPLGTSQLDDAQIGALRTHFGQELHSFITQRNGH
;
A
#
# COMPACT_ATOMS: atom_id res chain seq x y z
N MET A 1 -18.38 15.06 13.35
CA MET A 1 -17.61 14.75 12.12
C MET A 1 -17.77 13.26 11.87
N PRO A 2 -17.92 12.77 10.63
CA PRO A 2 -17.82 11.34 10.39
C PRO A 2 -16.45 10.86 10.89
N ASP A 3 -16.46 9.82 11.70
CA ASP A 3 -15.26 9.13 12.16
C ASP A 3 -14.41 8.76 10.93
N VAL A 4 -13.10 9.12 10.93
CA VAL A 4 -12.16 8.84 9.83
C VAL A 4 -12.21 7.36 9.47
N TRP A 5 -12.39 6.50 10.47
CA TRP A 5 -12.47 5.07 10.30
C TRP A 5 -13.79 4.62 9.67
N GLU A 6 -14.90 5.29 9.96
CA GLU A 6 -16.19 4.99 9.32
C GLU A 6 -16.15 5.32 7.82
N ASN A 7 -15.56 6.47 7.46
CA ASN A 7 -15.34 6.81 6.04
C ASN A 7 -14.40 5.79 5.37
N THR A 8 -13.34 5.38 6.07
CA THR A 8 -12.39 4.38 5.55
C THR A 8 -13.08 3.02 5.33
N ARG A 9 -13.93 2.57 6.25
CA ARG A 9 -14.72 1.33 6.10
C ARG A 9 -15.72 1.44 4.95
N SER A 10 -16.46 2.54 4.85
CA SER A 10 -17.41 2.75 3.77
C SER A 10 -16.73 2.72 2.40
N ARG A 11 -15.52 3.29 2.27
CA ARG A 11 -14.71 3.18 1.05
C ARG A 11 -14.29 1.74 0.77
N TRP A 12 -13.82 1.02 1.80
CA TRP A 12 -13.45 -0.38 1.68
C TRP A 12 -14.63 -1.24 1.18
N GLU A 13 -15.82 -1.04 1.75
CA GLU A 13 -17.06 -1.71 1.35
C GLU A 13 -17.50 -1.34 -0.06
N SER A 14 -17.39 -0.06 -0.45
CA SER A 14 -17.67 0.38 -1.81
C SER A 14 -16.77 -0.33 -2.83
N VAL A 15 -15.49 -0.54 -2.51
CA VAL A 15 -14.57 -1.27 -3.39
C VAL A 15 -14.97 -2.74 -3.47
N ARG A 16 -15.29 -3.37 -2.33
CA ARG A 16 -15.79 -4.75 -2.30
C ARG A 16 -17.03 -4.93 -3.17
N HIS A 17 -18.04 -4.08 -2.99
CA HIS A 17 -19.27 -4.14 -3.77
C HIS A 17 -19.04 -3.94 -5.27
N ALA A 18 -18.13 -3.05 -5.67
CA ALA A 18 -17.80 -2.84 -7.07
C ALA A 18 -17.10 -4.05 -7.71
N VAL A 19 -16.32 -4.80 -6.93
CA VAL A 19 -15.63 -6.01 -7.39
C VAL A 19 -16.57 -7.22 -7.40
N ASP A 20 -17.44 -7.36 -6.40
CA ASP A 20 -18.42 -8.45 -6.29
C ASP A 20 -19.60 -8.29 -7.28
N GLY A 21 -19.98 -7.04 -7.60
CA GLY A 21 -21.14 -6.73 -8.44
C GLY A 21 -20.96 -6.97 -9.94
N GLY A 22 -19.75 -7.33 -10.41
CA GLY A 22 -19.44 -7.33 -11.84
C GLY A 22 -19.56 -5.93 -12.46
N PRO A 23 -19.28 -5.74 -13.76
CA PRO A 23 -19.20 -4.40 -14.33
C PRO A 23 -20.58 -3.74 -14.33
N ALA A 24 -20.78 -2.77 -13.44
CA ALA A 24 -21.79 -1.75 -13.68
C ALA A 24 -21.37 -0.99 -14.95
N ALA A 25 -22.10 -1.21 -16.03
CA ALA A 25 -22.01 -0.43 -17.25
C ALA A 25 -22.23 1.06 -16.92
N GLY A 26 -21.19 1.87 -17.09
CA GLY A 26 -21.27 3.31 -16.84
C GLY A 26 -19.96 3.91 -16.38
N VAL A 27 -18.89 3.76 -17.17
CA VAL A 27 -17.68 4.57 -16.97
C VAL A 27 -18.00 6.00 -17.38
N VAL A 28 -18.43 6.82 -16.42
CA VAL A 28 -18.43 8.27 -16.61
C VAL A 28 -17.00 8.74 -16.37
N ALA A 29 -16.27 8.97 -17.46
CA ALA A 29 -15.03 9.71 -17.42
C ALA A 29 -15.34 11.12 -16.90
N ALA A 30 -15.01 11.40 -15.64
CA ALA A 30 -15.16 12.72 -15.06
C ALA A 30 -14.13 13.68 -15.68
N THR A 31 -14.57 14.45 -16.69
CA THR A 31 -13.81 15.56 -17.29
C THR A 31 -13.83 16.78 -16.38
N LEU A 32 -12.90 16.82 -15.41
CA LEU A 32 -12.68 18.02 -14.60
C LEU A 32 -11.62 18.93 -15.22
N HIS A 33 -12.09 20.02 -15.83
CA HIS A 33 -11.27 21.11 -16.35
C HIS A 33 -10.63 21.90 -15.20
N GLY A 34 -9.31 22.12 -15.27
CA GLY A 34 -8.67 23.10 -14.40
C GLY A 34 -7.24 23.43 -14.78
N ARG A 35 -6.90 24.70 -14.51
CA ARG A 35 -5.75 25.50 -14.95
C ARG A 35 -4.36 24.87 -14.66
N PRO A 36 -3.35 25.18 -15.48
CA PRO A 36 -2.00 24.65 -15.35
C PRO A 36 -1.20 25.43 -14.29
N GLY A 37 -0.79 24.74 -13.24
CA GLY A 37 0.25 25.16 -12.30
C GLY A 37 0.93 23.90 -11.75
N LEU A 38 2.17 23.64 -12.16
CA LEU A 38 2.88 22.38 -11.89
C LEU A 38 3.49 22.37 -10.48
N SER A 39 2.87 21.68 -9.53
CA SER A 39 3.56 21.22 -8.30
C SER A 39 3.95 19.75 -8.45
N VAL A 40 5.22 19.43 -8.21
CA VAL A 40 5.70 18.04 -8.10
C VAL A 40 5.38 17.57 -6.68
N ASN A 41 4.49 16.59 -6.50
CA ASN A 41 4.21 16.02 -5.19
C ASN A 41 5.03 14.72 -5.00
N PRO A 42 6.13 14.72 -4.22
CA PRO A 42 6.87 13.49 -3.95
C PRO A 42 6.00 12.50 -3.17
N ILE A 43 5.92 11.25 -3.64
CA ILE A 43 5.20 10.14 -3.00
C ILE A 43 6.22 9.06 -2.66
N ALA A 44 6.26 8.62 -1.41
CA ALA A 44 7.10 7.50 -1.01
C ALA A 44 6.28 6.20 -0.94
N VAL A 45 6.80 5.11 -1.50
CA VAL A 45 6.21 3.78 -1.38
C VAL A 45 7.04 2.94 -0.42
N THR A 46 6.43 2.46 0.67
CA THR A 46 7.09 1.70 1.75
C THR A 46 6.38 0.36 1.99
N GLY A 47 6.98 -0.51 2.84
CA GLY A 47 6.44 -1.82 3.20
C GLY A 47 7.47 -2.95 3.10
N GLU A 48 7.10 -4.13 3.58
CA GLU A 48 7.99 -5.30 3.67
C GLU A 48 8.41 -5.89 2.30
N ALA A 49 9.51 -6.65 2.28
CA ALA A 49 9.92 -7.42 1.11
C ALA A 49 8.83 -8.43 0.71
N GLY A 50 8.59 -8.58 -0.59
CA GLY A 50 7.61 -9.55 -1.11
C GLY A 50 6.13 -9.16 -0.92
N VAL A 51 5.84 -7.96 -0.42
CA VAL A 51 4.47 -7.47 -0.21
C VAL A 51 3.77 -7.03 -1.52
N GLY A 52 4.54 -6.56 -2.51
CA GLY A 52 4.02 -6.13 -3.82
C GLY A 52 4.43 -4.72 -4.28
N LYS A 53 5.34 -4.03 -3.57
CA LYS A 53 5.76 -2.65 -3.87
C LYS A 53 6.17 -2.38 -5.31
N SER A 54 7.03 -3.22 -5.90
CA SER A 54 7.49 -3.03 -7.29
C SER A 54 6.33 -3.11 -8.28
N VAL A 55 5.32 -3.92 -7.98
CA VAL A 55 4.15 -4.05 -8.83
C VAL A 55 3.20 -2.88 -8.64
N LEU A 56 3.05 -2.36 -7.41
CA LEU A 56 2.37 -1.09 -7.20
C LEU A 56 3.06 0.01 -7.99
N TYR A 57 4.40 0.08 -7.94
CA TYR A 57 5.17 1.02 -8.74
C TYR A 57 4.96 0.82 -10.25
N ASP A 58 4.96 -0.42 -10.75
CA ASP A 58 4.63 -0.73 -12.14
C ASP A 58 3.21 -0.28 -12.50
N ALA A 59 2.22 -0.50 -11.63
CA ALA A 59 0.83 -0.09 -11.87
C ALA A 59 0.68 1.45 -11.87
N LEU A 60 1.37 2.12 -10.95
CA LEU A 60 1.46 3.58 -10.93
C LEU A 60 2.14 4.08 -12.20
N THR A 61 3.25 3.48 -12.62
CA THR A 61 3.97 3.88 -13.85
C THR A 61 3.26 3.46 -15.14
N GLN A 62 2.46 2.41 -15.15
CA GLN A 62 1.64 2.02 -16.30
C GLN A 62 0.42 2.93 -16.46
N SER A 63 -0.23 3.32 -15.35
CA SER A 63 -1.27 4.34 -15.37
C SER A 63 -0.73 5.68 -15.93
N ILE A 64 0.58 5.91 -15.78
CA ILE A 64 1.31 7.05 -16.37
C ILE A 64 1.65 6.84 -17.85
N ARG A 65 2.05 5.62 -18.26
CA ARG A 65 2.56 5.32 -19.62
C ARG A 65 1.50 5.27 -20.71
N THR A 66 0.21 5.23 -20.38
CA THR A 66 -0.90 5.34 -21.35
C THR A 66 -1.00 6.71 -22.06
N GLY A 67 0.08 7.50 -22.12
CA GLY A 67 0.10 8.86 -22.64
C GLY A 67 1.37 9.36 -23.34
N ASP A 68 2.45 8.59 -23.49
CA ASP A 68 3.44 8.73 -24.59
C ASP A 68 4.56 7.67 -24.50
N HIS A 69 5.13 7.35 -25.65
CA HIS A 69 6.30 6.49 -25.80
C HIS A 69 7.59 7.15 -25.28
N ASP A 70 8.50 6.28 -24.85
CA ASP A 70 9.95 6.39 -24.96
C ASP A 70 10.78 6.62 -23.67
N SER A 71 11.98 6.00 -23.71
CA SER A 71 13.15 6.05 -22.82
C SER A 71 13.30 5.01 -21.69
N SER A 72 14.00 3.93 -22.08
CA SER A 72 15.22 3.30 -21.50
C SER A 72 15.43 3.09 -19.98
N ARG A 73 15.83 1.84 -19.68
CA ARG A 73 16.41 1.24 -18.44
C ARG A 73 17.63 1.96 -17.86
N SER A 74 17.81 1.91 -16.52
CA SER A 74 18.97 1.26 -15.84
C SER A 74 18.85 1.28 -14.29
N PRO A 75 19.54 0.37 -13.58
CA PRO A 75 19.28 0.00 -12.18
C PRO A 75 20.13 0.79 -11.17
N ASP A 76 19.52 1.19 -10.06
CA ASP A 76 20.09 1.54 -8.73
C ASP A 76 19.24 2.66 -8.14
N ILE A 77 18.70 2.43 -6.93
CA ILE A 77 17.78 3.33 -6.18
C ILE A 77 16.97 4.21 -7.14
N GLU A 78 15.95 3.63 -7.79
CA GLU A 78 15.18 4.31 -8.84
C GLU A 78 14.37 5.48 -8.26
N LYS A 79 15.04 6.61 -8.02
CA LYS A 79 14.44 7.94 -7.87
C LYS A 79 13.95 8.33 -9.26
N HIS A 80 12.74 7.93 -9.62
CA HIS A 80 12.14 8.31 -10.90
C HIS A 80 11.13 9.43 -10.68
N ALA A 81 11.58 10.65 -10.93
CA ALA A 81 10.71 11.82 -11.01
C ALA A 81 9.78 11.67 -12.23
N THR A 82 8.57 11.15 -12.00
CA THR A 82 7.65 10.82 -13.09
C THR A 82 6.50 11.83 -13.15
N VAL A 83 6.02 12.16 -14.34
CA VAL A 83 4.91 13.09 -14.53
C VAL A 83 3.60 12.30 -14.53
N LEU A 84 2.71 12.49 -13.55
CA LEU A 84 1.35 11.91 -13.63
C LEU A 84 0.49 12.77 -14.57
N ARG A 85 -0.14 12.14 -15.55
CA ARG A 85 -1.09 12.80 -16.44
C ARG A 85 -2.43 12.07 -16.34
N PHE A 86 -3.46 12.76 -15.89
CA PHE A 86 -4.82 12.22 -15.81
C PHE A 86 -5.79 13.26 -16.38
N GLY A 87 -6.37 12.95 -17.54
CA GLY A 87 -7.25 13.86 -18.28
C GLY A 87 -6.53 15.12 -18.80
N SER A 88 -7.19 16.28 -18.72
CA SER A 88 -6.63 17.58 -19.14
C SER A 88 -5.69 18.22 -18.11
N ARG A 89 -5.56 17.65 -16.91
CA ARG A 89 -4.70 18.17 -15.83
C ARG A 89 -3.35 17.45 -15.80
N ARG A 90 -2.28 18.24 -15.67
CA ARG A 90 -0.89 17.78 -15.55
C ARG A 90 -0.46 17.92 -14.09
N THR A 91 -0.23 16.81 -13.39
CA THR A 91 0.28 16.83 -12.00
C THR A 91 1.55 16.00 -11.95
N ARG A 92 2.72 16.63 -11.78
CA ARG A 92 3.96 15.86 -11.59
C ARG A 92 3.94 15.20 -10.21
N ALA A 93 4.30 13.93 -10.10
CA ALA A 93 4.50 13.29 -8.80
C ALA A 93 5.76 12.43 -8.87
N ALA A 94 6.79 12.81 -8.12
CA ALA A 94 7.99 11.99 -8.03
C ALA A 94 7.69 10.81 -7.13
N VAL A 95 7.66 9.58 -7.67
CA VAL A 95 7.43 8.38 -6.87
C VAL A 95 8.79 7.80 -6.50
N THR A 96 9.11 7.80 -5.22
CA THR A 96 10.33 7.18 -4.69
C THR A 96 9.95 5.87 -4.01
N VAL A 97 10.43 4.75 -4.55
CA VAL A 97 10.23 3.44 -3.91
C VAL A 97 11.37 3.19 -2.94
N ILE A 98 11.05 3.04 -1.65
CA ILE A 98 12.05 2.67 -0.65
C ILE A 98 12.15 1.13 -0.64
N PRO A 99 13.33 0.55 -0.94
CA PRO A 99 13.51 -0.89 -0.96
C PRO A 99 13.29 -1.49 0.45
N GLY A 100 12.47 -2.54 0.52
CA GLY A 100 12.03 -3.15 1.79
C GLY A 100 12.97 -4.23 2.34
N GLN A 101 14.27 -4.20 2.03
CA GLN A 101 15.23 -5.09 2.66
C GLN A 101 15.57 -4.54 4.05
N LEU A 102 15.52 -5.38 5.08
CA LEU A 102 15.93 -5.04 6.45
C LEU A 102 17.44 -4.85 6.47
N SER A 103 17.90 -3.61 6.32
CA SER A 103 19.25 -3.21 6.65
C SER A 103 19.21 -1.81 7.27
N THR A 104 20.23 -1.46 8.03
CA THR A 104 20.49 -0.10 8.52
C THR A 104 20.46 0.96 7.41
N GLN A 105 20.65 0.55 6.15
CA GLN A 105 20.49 1.39 4.97
C GLN A 105 19.02 1.79 4.72
N ARG A 106 18.04 0.99 5.15
CA ARG A 106 16.62 1.30 5.04
C ARG A 106 16.20 2.39 6.00
N GLU A 107 16.56 2.27 7.28
CA GLU A 107 16.26 3.27 8.29
C GLU A 107 16.91 4.61 7.92
N LYS A 108 18.17 4.54 7.48
CA LYS A 108 18.87 5.69 6.91
C LYS A 108 18.20 6.22 5.65
N ALA A 109 17.77 5.38 4.70
CA ALA A 109 17.07 5.83 3.50
C ALA A 109 15.70 6.43 3.80
N LEU A 110 14.99 5.92 4.80
CA LEU A 110 13.72 6.47 5.29
C LEU A 110 13.98 7.84 5.92
N GLN A 111 14.92 7.94 6.85
CA GLN A 111 15.32 9.20 7.48
C GLN A 111 15.81 10.22 6.46
N ASP A 112 16.68 9.82 5.52
CA ASP A 112 17.20 10.68 4.44
C ASP A 112 16.08 11.15 3.49
N THR A 113 15.09 10.29 3.22
CA THR A 113 13.93 10.65 2.38
C THR A 113 12.97 11.58 3.11
N MET A 114 12.78 11.37 4.42
CA MET A 114 11.84 12.13 5.24
C MET A 114 12.41 13.51 5.62
N ARG A 115 13.72 13.63 5.82
CA ARG A 115 14.43 14.85 6.27
C ARG A 115 15.07 15.68 5.14
N GLY A 116 15.19 15.15 3.92
CA GLY A 116 15.78 15.86 2.79
C GLY A 116 14.85 16.89 2.12
N ASP A 117 15.42 17.71 1.21
CA ASP A 117 14.69 18.73 0.42
C ASP A 117 13.51 18.17 -0.41
N ALA A 118 13.46 16.85 -0.58
CA ALA A 118 12.43 16.10 -1.31
C ALA A 118 11.45 15.34 -0.39
N SER A 119 11.26 15.79 0.86
CA SER A 119 10.33 15.19 1.82
C SER A 119 8.93 14.95 1.20
N PRO A 120 8.38 13.72 1.29
CA PRO A 120 7.18 13.33 0.57
C PRO A 120 5.92 14.05 1.06
N HIS A 121 5.05 14.44 0.13
CA HIS A 121 3.70 14.92 0.45
C HIS A 121 2.74 13.77 0.80
N GLY A 122 3.07 12.54 0.44
CA GLY A 122 2.26 11.38 0.71
C GLY A 122 3.05 10.09 0.77
N ILE A 123 2.55 9.14 1.57
CA ILE A 123 3.14 7.81 1.71
C ILE A 123 2.10 6.78 1.33
N VAL A 124 2.51 5.79 0.51
CA VAL A 124 1.75 4.56 0.32
C VAL A 124 2.52 3.43 1.00
N HIS A 125 2.00 2.95 2.14
CA HIS A 125 2.55 1.83 2.87
C HIS A 125 1.86 0.55 2.44
N VAL A 126 2.60 -0.40 1.88
CA VAL A 126 2.04 -1.65 1.34
C VAL A 126 2.17 -2.77 2.37
N VAL A 127 1.05 -3.39 2.69
CA VAL A 127 0.91 -4.57 3.58
C VAL A 127 0.25 -5.71 2.80
N ALA A 128 0.29 -6.97 3.24
CA ALA A 128 -0.38 -8.06 2.53
C ALA A 128 -1.05 -9.09 3.44
N TRP A 129 -1.44 -8.67 4.65
CA TRP A 129 -2.11 -9.51 5.65
C TRP A 129 -1.36 -10.80 5.94
N GLY A 130 -0.02 -10.73 5.92
CA GLY A 130 0.86 -11.86 6.13
C GLY A 130 1.10 -12.76 4.90
N HIS A 131 0.56 -12.43 3.74
CA HIS A 131 0.80 -13.14 2.47
C HIS A 131 2.09 -12.64 1.79
N ASN A 132 3.17 -12.43 2.55
CA ASN A 132 4.43 -11.93 2.01
C ASN A 132 5.21 -13.08 1.35
N ARG A 133 5.76 -12.84 0.16
CA ARG A 133 6.52 -13.87 -0.55
C ARG A 133 7.98 -13.84 -0.11
N ILE A 134 8.47 -14.98 0.38
CA ILE A 134 9.89 -15.17 0.69
C ILE A 134 10.60 -15.76 -0.52
N TRP A 135 11.45 -14.98 -1.17
CA TRP A 135 12.15 -15.37 -2.41
C TRP A 135 13.45 -16.15 -2.16
N GLN A 136 14.15 -15.82 -1.07
CA GLN A 136 15.47 -16.36 -0.78
C GLN A 136 15.35 -17.67 0.01
N ARG A 137 16.00 -18.74 -0.47
CA ARG A 137 15.99 -20.04 0.19
C ARG A 137 16.60 -20.00 1.60
N ALA A 138 17.61 -19.16 1.83
CA ALA A 138 18.18 -18.97 3.16
C ALA A 138 17.12 -18.41 4.12
N SER A 139 16.46 -17.32 3.75
CA SER A 139 15.35 -16.75 4.54
C SER A 139 14.20 -17.73 4.72
N GLN A 140 13.86 -18.56 3.72
CA GLN A 140 12.84 -19.60 3.89
C GLN A 140 13.23 -20.62 4.98
N ARG A 141 14.50 -21.02 5.05
CA ARG A 141 15.00 -21.91 6.11
C ARG A 141 14.97 -21.24 7.47
N ASP A 142 15.35 -19.96 7.55
CA ASP A 142 15.35 -19.22 8.81
C ASP A 142 13.93 -19.06 9.36
N VAL A 143 12.96 -18.73 8.49
CA VAL A 143 11.54 -18.66 8.88
C VAL A 143 11.02 -20.02 9.31
N HIS A 144 11.32 -21.07 8.56
CA HIS A 144 10.91 -22.43 8.91
C HIS A 144 11.50 -22.84 10.27
N ALA A 145 12.78 -22.58 10.52
CA ALA A 145 13.44 -22.89 11.79
C ALA A 145 12.84 -22.10 12.96
N ALA A 146 12.56 -20.80 12.76
CA ALA A 146 11.92 -19.97 13.77
C ALA A 146 10.50 -20.45 14.11
N LEU A 147 9.72 -20.86 13.11
CA LEU A 147 8.36 -21.36 13.32
C LEU A 147 8.35 -22.76 13.93
N ALA A 148 9.26 -23.64 13.51
CA ALA A 148 9.37 -24.99 14.05
C ALA A 148 9.76 -25.03 15.53
N ALA A 149 10.39 -23.97 16.04
CA ALA A 149 10.67 -23.82 17.47
C ALA A 149 9.39 -23.57 18.30
N ASP A 150 8.36 -22.97 17.70
CA ASP A 150 7.10 -22.60 18.35
C ASP A 150 5.98 -23.66 18.16
N GLY A 151 6.16 -24.64 17.28
CA GLY A 151 5.21 -25.72 17.03
C GLY A 151 5.12 -26.15 15.56
N ASP A 152 3.94 -26.64 15.16
CA ASP A 152 3.69 -27.08 13.79
C ASP A 152 3.73 -25.91 12.80
N VAL A 153 4.49 -26.09 11.71
CA VAL A 153 4.62 -25.08 10.65
C VAL A 153 3.48 -25.26 9.66
N ASP A 154 2.43 -24.46 9.81
CA ASP A 154 1.32 -24.37 8.87
C ASP A 154 1.25 -22.99 8.18
N GLN A 155 0.28 -22.80 7.28
CA GLN A 155 0.09 -21.53 6.58
C GLN A 155 -0.27 -20.38 7.53
N GLU A 156 -1.01 -20.67 8.60
CA GLU A 156 -1.47 -19.69 9.57
C GLU A 156 -0.29 -19.17 10.41
N ALA A 157 0.62 -20.06 10.81
CA ALA A 157 1.86 -19.74 11.52
C ALA A 157 2.74 -18.82 10.67
N VAL A 158 2.93 -19.13 9.38
CA VAL A 158 3.69 -18.28 8.44
C VAL A 158 3.02 -16.93 8.28
N ARG A 159 1.69 -16.89 8.13
CA ARG A 159 0.93 -15.65 8.02
C ARG A 159 1.07 -14.79 9.28
N ASN A 160 0.95 -15.39 10.46
CA ASN A 160 1.12 -14.72 11.75
C ASN A 160 2.51 -14.15 11.92
N TRP A 161 3.54 -14.90 11.51
CA TRP A 161 4.91 -14.43 11.53
C TRP A 161 5.10 -13.17 10.66
N HIS A 162 4.54 -13.17 9.45
CA HIS A 162 4.57 -11.99 8.59
C HIS A 162 3.73 -10.83 9.12
N ARG A 163 2.54 -11.08 9.69
CA ARG A 163 1.72 -10.04 10.31
C ARG A 163 2.45 -9.33 11.45
N ARG A 164 3.19 -10.08 12.29
CA ARG A 164 4.04 -9.49 13.34
C ARG A 164 5.15 -8.61 12.75
N LYS A 165 5.74 -9.04 11.64
CA LYS A 165 6.74 -8.23 10.94
C LYS A 165 6.15 -6.96 10.31
N GLU A 166 4.98 -7.06 9.68
CA GLU A 166 4.26 -5.88 9.16
C GLU A 166 3.99 -4.85 10.26
N VAL A 167 3.59 -5.29 11.46
CA VAL A 167 3.39 -4.40 12.62
C VAL A 167 4.70 -3.75 13.06
N ALA A 168 5.78 -4.53 13.18
CA ALA A 168 7.09 -3.98 13.55
C ALA A 168 7.59 -2.97 12.51
N ASP A 169 7.37 -3.26 11.23
CA ASP A 169 7.71 -2.40 10.11
C ASP A 169 6.95 -1.08 10.14
N PHE A 170 5.64 -1.17 10.39
CA PHE A 170 4.76 -0.02 10.43
C PHE A 170 5.04 0.84 11.66
N ARG A 171 5.37 0.24 12.81
CA ARG A 171 5.78 0.98 14.01
C ARG A 171 6.98 1.89 13.72
N LEU A 172 8.03 1.39 13.05
CA LEU A 172 9.18 2.23 12.67
C LEU A 172 8.78 3.42 11.80
N LEU A 173 7.79 3.24 10.91
CA LEU A 173 7.27 4.33 10.10
C LEU A 173 6.46 5.34 10.93
N VAL A 174 5.62 4.85 11.85
CA VAL A 174 4.82 5.66 12.76
C VAL A 174 5.71 6.51 13.66
N ASP A 175 6.71 5.88 14.29
CA ASP A 175 7.67 6.55 15.15
C ASP A 175 8.41 7.66 14.38
N GLU A 176 8.87 7.41 13.15
CA GLU A 176 9.51 8.46 12.32
C GLU A 176 8.53 9.58 11.91
N ILE A 177 7.25 9.28 11.69
CA ILE A 177 6.24 10.29 11.36
C ILE A 177 5.94 11.19 12.57
N ILE A 178 5.72 10.59 13.73
CA ILE A 178 5.32 11.28 14.97
C ILE A 178 6.52 12.00 15.59
N GLU A 179 7.62 11.28 15.84
CA GLU A 179 8.79 11.80 16.54
C GLU A 179 9.73 12.59 15.61
N GLY A 180 9.89 12.15 14.37
CA GLY A 180 10.87 12.71 13.41
C GLY A 180 10.48 14.04 12.79
N GLN A 181 9.33 14.63 13.16
CA GLN A 181 8.73 15.82 12.54
C GLN A 181 8.57 15.75 11.01
N ALA A 182 8.67 14.56 10.41
CA ALA A 182 8.42 14.36 8.99
C ALA A 182 6.98 14.71 8.58
N ALA A 183 6.09 14.81 9.58
CA ALA A 183 4.73 15.32 9.46
C ALA A 183 4.63 16.76 8.93
N GLN A 184 5.69 17.59 8.94
CA GLN A 184 5.57 18.99 8.49
C GLN A 184 5.17 19.14 7.01
N ARG A 185 5.52 18.17 6.16
CA ARG A 185 5.18 18.16 4.72
C ARG A 185 4.27 17.00 4.31
N LEU A 186 4.23 15.94 5.10
CA LEU A 186 3.37 14.79 4.85
C LEU A 186 1.92 15.21 5.05
N ARG A 187 1.08 14.99 4.03
CA ARG A 187 -0.35 15.36 4.06
C ARG A 187 -1.26 14.15 4.21
N TRP A 188 -0.81 12.99 3.75
CA TRP A 188 -1.60 11.79 3.74
C TRP A 188 -0.76 10.52 3.79
N LEU A 189 -1.40 9.47 4.29
CA LEU A 189 -0.88 8.11 4.33
C LEU A 189 -1.98 7.15 3.85
N ILE A 190 -1.64 6.32 2.87
CA ILE A 190 -2.50 5.23 2.40
C ILE A 190 -1.85 3.91 2.78
N VAL A 191 -2.57 3.06 3.51
CA VAL A 191 -2.20 1.66 3.71
C VAL A 191 -2.84 0.84 2.58
N ALA A 192 -2.00 0.39 1.64
CA ALA A 192 -2.40 -0.44 0.52
C ALA A 192 -2.32 -1.92 0.92
N VAL A 193 -3.46 -2.54 1.13
CA VAL A 193 -3.58 -3.95 1.52
C VAL A 193 -3.52 -4.80 0.25
N SER A 194 -2.33 -5.33 -0.04
CA SER A 194 -2.00 -6.07 -1.25
C SER A 194 -2.43 -7.55 -1.16
N LYS A 195 -2.53 -8.18 -2.33
CA LYS A 195 -2.84 -9.60 -2.53
C LYS A 195 -4.22 -10.03 -2.01
N CYS A 196 -5.19 -9.10 -2.00
CA CYS A 196 -6.57 -9.42 -1.62
C CYS A 196 -7.19 -10.54 -2.46
N ASP A 197 -6.64 -10.82 -3.64
CA ASP A 197 -7.03 -11.95 -4.47
C ASP A 197 -6.83 -13.30 -3.78
N LEU A 198 -5.94 -13.43 -2.80
CA LEU A 198 -5.66 -14.70 -2.11
C LEU A 198 -6.62 -14.99 -0.94
N TYR A 199 -7.32 -13.97 -0.44
CA TYR A 199 -8.15 -14.04 0.78
C TYR A 199 -9.44 -13.22 0.63
N TRP A 200 -10.00 -13.17 -0.59
CA TRP A 200 -11.18 -12.36 -0.87
C TRP A 200 -12.39 -12.76 -0.03
N ASP A 201 -12.55 -14.06 0.21
CA ASP A 201 -13.51 -14.66 1.13
C ASP A 201 -13.39 -14.15 2.58
N ARG A 202 -12.20 -13.71 2.98
CA ARG A 202 -11.87 -13.23 4.34
C ARG A 202 -11.47 -11.76 4.36
N LEU A 203 -11.93 -11.00 3.36
CA LEU A 203 -11.58 -9.58 3.23
C LEU A 203 -12.01 -8.73 4.43
N ASP A 204 -13.12 -9.10 5.10
CA ASP A 204 -13.59 -8.41 6.31
C ASP A 204 -12.64 -8.62 7.50
N GLU A 205 -12.06 -9.81 7.64
CA GLU A 205 -11.06 -10.05 8.69
C GLU A 205 -9.79 -9.23 8.44
N ALA A 206 -9.41 -9.05 7.18
CA ALA A 206 -8.30 -8.17 6.81
C ALA A 206 -8.65 -6.70 7.09
N ARG A 207 -9.86 -6.26 6.74
CA ARG A 207 -10.37 -4.91 7.05
C ARG A 207 -10.29 -4.62 8.54
N ASP A 208 -10.83 -5.50 9.36
CA ASP A 208 -10.91 -5.32 10.81
C ASP A 208 -9.54 -5.45 11.49
N TYR A 209 -8.58 -6.10 10.82
CA TYR A 209 -7.19 -6.11 11.26
C TYR A 209 -6.50 -4.75 11.04
N TYR A 210 -6.77 -4.04 9.94
CA TYR A 210 -6.07 -2.79 9.62
C TYR A 210 -6.82 -1.52 10.03
N ILE A 211 -8.14 -1.57 10.13
CA ILE A 211 -8.99 -0.41 10.44
C ILE A 211 -9.45 -0.49 11.91
N PRO A 212 -9.16 0.54 12.75
CA PRO A 212 -9.62 0.61 14.14
C PRO A 212 -11.14 0.57 14.30
N GLY A 213 -11.67 0.22 15.47
CA GLY A 213 -13.03 0.59 15.93
C GLY A 213 -14.22 -0.35 15.65
N GLN A 214 -14.03 -1.54 15.07
CA GLN A 214 -15.13 -2.53 14.90
C GLN A 214 -14.92 -3.82 15.71
N ALA A 215 -13.68 -4.30 15.81
CA ALA A 215 -13.38 -5.54 16.50
C ALA A 215 -13.48 -5.39 18.04
N PRO A 216 -13.95 -6.41 18.78
CA PRO A 216 -13.96 -6.39 20.25
C PRO A 216 -12.57 -6.17 20.86
N ARG A 217 -11.54 -6.58 20.13
CA ARG A 217 -10.14 -6.35 20.44
C ARG A 217 -9.43 -5.88 19.18
N GLU A 218 -8.86 -4.68 19.25
CA GLU A 218 -8.13 -4.12 18.14
C GLU A 218 -6.81 -4.87 17.90
N SER A 219 -6.44 -4.97 16.62
CA SER A 219 -5.16 -5.53 16.26
C SER A 219 -4.01 -4.58 16.65
N PRO A 220 -2.77 -5.08 16.80
CA PRO A 220 -1.62 -4.22 16.99
C PRO A 220 -1.40 -3.20 15.87
N PHE A 221 -1.82 -3.51 14.64
CA PHE A 221 -1.72 -2.58 13.51
C PHE A 221 -2.78 -1.48 13.61
N ALA A 222 -4.01 -1.83 13.97
CA ALA A 222 -5.08 -0.87 14.16
C ALA A 222 -4.74 0.13 15.29
N LEU A 223 -4.12 -0.33 16.37
CA LEU A 223 -3.63 0.56 17.43
C LEU A 223 -2.67 1.62 16.89
N LEU A 224 -1.70 1.22 16.06
CA LEU A 224 -0.75 2.15 15.42
C LEU A 224 -1.45 3.15 14.47
N MET A 225 -2.50 2.72 13.76
CA MET A 225 -3.31 3.62 12.92
C MET A 225 -4.07 4.65 13.76
N ARG A 226 -4.55 4.26 14.95
CA ARG A 226 -5.19 5.16 15.90
C ARG A 226 -4.20 6.13 16.53
N ASP A 227 -2.99 5.67 16.85
CA ASP A 227 -1.92 6.54 17.33
C ASP A 227 -1.60 7.64 16.30
N LEU A 228 -1.52 7.29 15.01
CA LEU A 228 -1.35 8.28 13.94
C LEU A 228 -2.50 9.27 13.83
N GLU A 229 -3.75 8.83 13.96
CA GLU A 229 -4.91 9.73 13.93
C GLU A 229 -4.89 10.71 15.12
N ASN A 230 -4.50 10.24 16.31
CA ASN A 230 -4.48 11.05 17.51
C ASN A 230 -3.32 12.06 17.53
N GLU A 231 -2.15 11.65 17.04
CA GLU A 231 -0.91 12.43 17.14
C GLU A 231 -0.65 13.29 15.89
N THR A 232 -1.38 13.09 14.79
CA THR A 232 -1.13 13.78 13.51
C THR A 232 -2.40 14.27 12.84
N SER A 233 -2.27 15.29 11.98
CA SER A 233 -3.36 15.78 11.12
C SER A 233 -3.38 15.11 9.74
N LEU A 234 -2.75 13.94 9.61
CA LEU A 234 -2.65 13.23 8.34
C LEU A 234 -4.01 12.72 7.89
N ARG A 235 -4.28 12.84 6.59
CA ARG A 235 -5.39 12.13 5.99
C ARG A 235 -5.02 10.67 5.82
N LEU A 236 -5.68 9.79 6.59
CA LEU A 236 -5.44 8.36 6.58
C LEU A 236 -6.48 7.65 5.68
N SER A 237 -6.07 6.57 5.02
CA SER A 237 -6.98 5.63 4.35
C SER A 237 -6.34 4.26 4.26
N VAL A 238 -7.19 3.23 4.26
CA VAL A 238 -6.80 1.83 4.07
C VAL A 238 -7.58 1.31 2.87
N LEU A 239 -6.90 0.74 1.89
CA LEU A 239 -7.54 0.31 0.63
C LEU A 239 -7.04 -1.08 0.19
N PRO A 240 -7.95 -1.97 -0.26
CA PRO A 240 -7.56 -3.24 -0.83
C PRO A 240 -6.93 -3.03 -2.21
N MET A 241 -5.96 -3.86 -2.54
CA MET A 241 -5.16 -3.79 -3.75
C MET A 241 -4.72 -5.19 -4.19
N VAL A 242 -4.61 -5.41 -5.50
CA VAL A 242 -3.98 -6.61 -6.05
C VAL A 242 -2.79 -6.21 -6.90
N SER A 243 -1.65 -6.85 -6.60
CA SER A 243 -0.42 -6.65 -7.34
C SER A 243 -0.44 -7.49 -8.64
N ARG A 244 -0.49 -8.82 -8.58
CA ARG A 244 -0.67 -9.70 -9.77
C ARG A 244 -1.33 -11.01 -9.36
N LEU A 245 -2.00 -11.65 -10.32
CA LEU A 245 -2.29 -13.08 -10.28
C LEU A 245 -0.98 -13.85 -10.10
N MET A 246 -0.75 -14.37 -8.91
CA MET A 246 0.38 -15.26 -8.67
C MET A 246 -0.09 -16.47 -7.89
N ARG A 247 0.39 -17.65 -8.29
CA ARG A 247 0.47 -18.77 -7.37
C ARG A 247 1.36 -18.35 -6.21
N HIS A 248 0.77 -18.20 -5.03
CA HIS A 248 1.47 -17.78 -3.85
C HIS A 248 2.01 -19.00 -3.12
N GLN A 249 3.31 -19.01 -2.84
CA GLN A 249 3.94 -20.05 -2.04
C GLN A 249 4.43 -19.42 -0.74
N TYR A 250 3.85 -19.87 0.37
CA TYR A 250 4.21 -19.43 1.72
C TYR A 250 5.60 -19.96 2.11
N LEU A 251 5.75 -21.28 2.13
CA LEU A 251 7.02 -21.99 2.30
C LEU A 251 7.06 -23.24 1.41
N PRO A 252 8.24 -23.76 1.07
CA PRO A 252 8.36 -25.07 0.44
C PRO A 252 7.68 -26.14 1.30
N GLY A 253 6.82 -26.96 0.68
CA GLY A 253 6.07 -28.03 1.37
C GLY A 253 4.66 -27.63 1.83
N LEU A 254 4.33 -26.33 1.86
CA LEU A 254 2.96 -25.87 2.14
C LEU A 254 2.11 -25.76 0.86
N PRO A 255 0.78 -25.91 0.96
CA PRO A 255 -0.11 -25.73 -0.19
C PRO A 255 0.04 -24.35 -0.83
N LEU A 256 -0.15 -24.31 -2.15
CA LEU A 256 -0.10 -23.06 -2.91
C LEU A 256 -1.41 -22.28 -2.74
N GLY A 257 -1.31 -20.99 -2.48
CA GLY A 257 -2.42 -20.05 -2.59
C GLY A 257 -2.69 -19.73 -4.05
N THR A 258 -3.96 -19.75 -4.45
CA THR A 258 -4.43 -19.33 -5.78
C THR A 258 -5.35 -18.14 -5.65
N SER A 259 -5.37 -17.29 -6.68
CA SER A 259 -6.33 -16.19 -6.76
C SER A 259 -7.76 -16.72 -6.71
N GLN A 260 -8.59 -16.06 -5.90
CA GLN A 260 -10.03 -16.23 -5.80
C GLN A 260 -10.78 -15.28 -6.75
N LEU A 261 -10.08 -14.32 -7.36
CA LEU A 261 -10.62 -13.32 -8.28
C LEU A 261 -10.25 -13.62 -9.73
N ASP A 262 -11.13 -13.22 -10.65
CA ASP A 262 -10.87 -13.21 -12.09
C ASP A 262 -10.19 -11.91 -12.57
N ASP A 263 -9.82 -11.87 -13.86
CA ASP A 263 -9.14 -10.72 -14.47
C ASP A 263 -9.99 -9.43 -14.45
N ALA A 264 -11.32 -9.54 -14.57
CA ALA A 264 -12.21 -8.39 -14.59
C ALA A 264 -12.32 -7.77 -13.19
N GLN A 265 -12.48 -8.61 -12.17
CA GLN A 265 -12.49 -8.24 -10.76
C GLN A 265 -11.17 -7.59 -10.34
N ILE A 266 -10.04 -8.13 -10.77
CA ILE A 266 -8.71 -7.54 -10.54
C ILE A 266 -8.58 -6.17 -11.24
N GLY A 267 -9.12 -6.04 -12.46
CA GLY A 267 -9.17 -4.77 -13.18
C GLY A 267 -9.98 -3.70 -12.44
N ALA A 268 -11.13 -4.06 -11.90
CA ALA A 268 -11.97 -3.16 -11.09
C ALA A 268 -11.22 -2.70 -9.83
N LEU A 269 -10.60 -3.62 -9.10
CA LEU A 269 -9.85 -3.30 -7.88
C LEU A 269 -8.69 -2.33 -8.13
N ARG A 270 -7.92 -2.54 -9.21
CA ARG A 270 -6.84 -1.63 -9.62
C ARG A 270 -7.35 -0.25 -9.99
N THR A 271 -8.50 -0.19 -10.69
CA THR A 271 -9.11 1.08 -11.10
C THR A 271 -9.54 1.90 -9.89
N HIS A 272 -10.21 1.27 -8.91
CA HIS A 272 -10.62 1.92 -7.67
C HIS A 272 -9.43 2.43 -6.87
N PHE A 273 -8.38 1.62 -6.70
CA PHE A 273 -7.17 2.05 -6.01
C PHE A 273 -6.53 3.27 -6.69
N GLY A 274 -6.44 3.26 -8.03
CA GLY A 274 -5.90 4.37 -8.81
C GLY A 274 -6.71 5.66 -8.66
N GLN A 275 -8.04 5.57 -8.66
CA GLN A 275 -8.95 6.70 -8.47
C GLN A 275 -8.80 7.33 -7.08
N GLU A 276 -8.76 6.51 -6.02
CA GLU A 276 -8.57 7.01 -4.67
C GLU A 276 -7.19 7.66 -4.51
N LEU A 277 -6.13 7.01 -4.96
CA LEU A 277 -4.79 7.62 -4.92
C LEU A 277 -4.76 8.96 -5.66
N HIS A 278 -5.44 9.07 -6.80
CA HIS A 278 -5.56 10.33 -7.53
C HIS A 278 -6.28 11.42 -6.71
N SER A 279 -7.36 11.06 -6.01
CA SER A 279 -8.07 11.96 -5.08
C SER A 279 -7.12 12.51 -4.00
N PHE A 280 -6.30 11.65 -3.40
CA PHE A 280 -5.29 12.04 -2.41
C PHE A 280 -4.20 12.95 -2.98
N ILE A 281 -3.76 12.71 -4.22
CA ILE A 281 -2.73 13.51 -4.89
C ILE A 281 -3.26 14.91 -5.29
N THR A 282 -4.51 14.99 -5.72
CA THR A 282 -5.09 16.21 -6.31
C THR A 282 -5.83 17.10 -5.34
N GLN A 283 -6.38 16.57 -4.25
CA GLN A 283 -6.92 17.39 -3.17
C GLN A 283 -5.77 18.11 -2.44
N ARG A 284 -5.48 19.34 -2.89
CA ARG A 284 -4.88 20.36 -2.03
C ARG A 284 -5.94 20.72 -1.00
N ASN A 285 -5.67 20.47 0.30
CA ASN A 285 -6.54 20.93 1.37
C ASN A 285 -6.82 22.42 1.18
N GLY A 286 -8.10 22.74 0.94
CA GLY A 286 -8.63 24.06 1.22
C GLY A 286 -8.82 24.15 2.72
N HIS A 287 -7.92 24.93 3.33
CA HIS A 287 -7.99 25.68 4.58
C HIS A 287 -6.61 25.70 5.23
#